data_AF-A0A1T4K0T5-F1
#
_entry.id   AF-A0A1T4K0T5-F1
#
_cell.length_a   1.000
_cell.length_b   1.000
_cell.length_c   1.000
_cell.angle_alpha   90.00
_cell.angle_beta   90.00
_cell.angle_gamma   90.00
#
_symmetry.space_group_name_H-M   'P 1'
#
loop_
_entity.id
_entity.type
_entity.pdbx_description
1 polymer ?
#
loop_
_entity_poly.entity_id
_entity_poly.type
_entity_poly.pdbx_seq_one_letter_code
_entity_poly.pdbx_strand_id
1 'polypeptide(L)'
;MIRYLRDGGRAAIVLPDGSLTGDGVKQRIREEFLTQCNVHTIVRLPNSVFQPYASVATNLLFFTKGEPTHEIWYWEHKLPEGQKSYSKTKPIQKSEFASLKEWWGKRVENEQAWRVPVEKIAENGWNLDIKNPFVKEEEVTHTTAELLDKLSVSFKKSDELIAELRNGLAGK
;
A
#
# COMPACT_ATOMS: atom_id res chain seq x y z
N MET A 1 -5.05 6.77 19.29
CA MET A 1 -5.49 7.95 18.52
C MET A 1 -7.01 8.11 18.55
N ILE A 2 -7.79 7.12 18.09
CA ILE A 2 -9.27 7.16 18.11
C ILE A 2 -9.84 7.51 19.49
N ARG A 3 -9.25 6.97 20.57
CA ARG A 3 -9.64 7.25 21.96
C ARG A 3 -9.53 8.73 22.36
N TYR A 4 -8.68 9.52 21.69
CA TYR A 4 -8.50 10.95 21.97
C TYR A 4 -9.45 11.83 21.15
N LEU A 5 -10.14 11.27 20.14
CA LEU A 5 -11.16 12.00 19.42
C LEU A 5 -12.48 11.95 20.21
N ARG A 6 -13.16 13.09 20.29
CA ARG A 6 -14.59 13.13 20.61
C ARG A 6 -15.39 12.54 19.45
N ASP A 7 -16.63 12.16 19.72
CA ASP A 7 -17.55 11.72 18.66
C ASP A 7 -17.80 12.87 17.66
N GLY A 8 -17.85 12.54 16.37
CA GLY A 8 -17.81 13.50 15.26
C GLY A 8 -16.43 14.13 15.02
N GLY A 9 -15.41 13.79 15.82
CA GLY A 9 -14.03 14.22 15.61
C GLY A 9 -13.43 13.60 14.35
N ARG A 10 -12.62 14.38 13.62
CA ARG A 10 -11.99 13.97 12.35
C ARG A 10 -10.48 13.89 12.50
N ALA A 11 -9.86 12.93 11.84
CA ALA A 11 -8.40 12.82 11.79
C ALA A 11 -7.93 12.27 10.44
N ALA A 12 -6.64 12.48 10.18
CA ALA A 12 -5.92 11.86 9.09
C ALA A 12 -4.66 11.20 9.65
N ILE A 13 -4.34 9.98 9.21
CA ILE A 13 -3.15 9.23 9.66
C ILE A 13 -2.34 8.75 8.47
N VAL A 14 -1.02 8.76 8.62
CA VAL A 14 -0.07 8.18 7.65
C VAL A 14 0.32 6.79 8.13
N LEU A 15 0.12 5.77 7.28
CA LEU A 15 0.46 4.39 7.59
C LEU A 15 1.17 3.71 6.41
N PRO A 16 2.16 2.83 6.65
CA PRO A 16 2.71 1.97 5.60
C PRO A 16 1.71 0.89 5.18
N ASP A 17 1.89 0.32 3.98
CA ASP A 17 1.05 -0.77 3.45
C ASP A 17 0.90 -1.95 4.43
N GLY A 18 1.96 -2.29 5.17
CA GLY A 18 1.94 -3.40 6.15
C GLY A 18 1.00 -3.20 7.36
N SER A 19 0.42 -2.00 7.53
CA SER A 19 -0.65 -1.72 8.49
C SER A 19 -2.04 -2.00 7.93
N LEU A 20 -2.20 -1.99 6.61
CA LEU A 20 -3.48 -2.22 5.92
C LEU A 20 -3.80 -3.70 5.74
N THR A 21 -2.81 -4.57 5.92
CA THR A 21 -2.89 -6.02 5.66
C THR A 21 -2.55 -6.87 6.90
N GLY A 22 -2.73 -8.18 6.76
CA GLY A 22 -2.27 -9.19 7.72
C GLY A 22 -3.32 -9.64 8.73
N ASP A 23 -3.15 -10.86 9.23
CA ASP A 23 -4.24 -11.59 9.90
C ASP A 23 -4.21 -11.43 11.44
N GLY A 24 -5.18 -12.08 12.11
CA GLY A 24 -5.24 -12.18 13.56
C GLY A 24 -5.49 -10.83 14.23
N VAL A 25 -4.55 -10.37 15.06
CA VAL A 25 -4.70 -9.12 15.81
C VAL A 25 -4.81 -7.90 14.88
N LYS A 26 -4.04 -7.88 13.78
CA LYS A 26 -4.08 -6.77 12.82
C LYS A 26 -5.44 -6.66 12.14
N GLN A 27 -6.02 -7.79 11.74
CA GLN A 27 -7.36 -7.88 11.19
C GLN A 27 -8.41 -7.34 12.16
N ARG A 28 -8.39 -7.79 13.42
CA ARG A 28 -9.33 -7.32 14.46
C ARG A 28 -9.23 -5.82 14.73
N ILE A 29 -8.01 -5.26 14.67
CA ILE A 29 -7.80 -3.81 14.82
C ILE A 29 -8.47 -3.04 13.66
N ARG A 30 -8.41 -3.55 12.42
CA ARG A 30 -9.05 -2.91 11.27
C ARG A 30 -10.57 -3.05 11.32
N GLU A 31 -11.07 -4.21 11.69
CA GLU A 31 -12.51 -4.44 11.94
C GLU A 31 -13.06 -3.43 12.97
N GLU A 32 -12.41 -3.34 14.14
CA GLU A 32 -12.79 -2.38 15.19
C GLU A 32 -12.71 -0.94 14.68
N PHE A 33 -11.66 -0.61 13.93
CA PHE A 33 -11.47 0.72 13.37
C PHE A 33 -12.60 1.11 12.42
N LEU A 34 -12.99 0.21 11.51
CA LEU A 34 -14.07 0.43 10.55
C LEU A 34 -15.45 0.41 11.21
N THR A 35 -15.60 -0.26 12.34
CA THR A 35 -16.86 -0.30 13.10
C THR A 35 -17.05 0.97 13.94
N GLN A 36 -15.97 1.54 14.50
CA GLN A 36 -16.04 2.72 15.37
C GLN A 36 -15.85 4.05 14.64
N CYS A 37 -15.25 4.01 13.46
CA CYS A 37 -14.94 5.20 12.66
C CYS A 37 -15.40 5.02 11.23
N ASN A 38 -15.84 6.12 10.64
CA ASN A 38 -16.18 6.24 9.24
C ASN A 38 -14.89 6.61 8.49
N VAL A 39 -14.17 5.59 8.02
CA VAL A 39 -12.98 5.71 7.18
C VAL A 39 -13.42 6.00 5.76
N HIS A 40 -13.75 7.25 5.50
CA HIS A 40 -14.38 7.64 4.24
C HIS A 40 -13.40 7.72 3.06
N THR A 41 -12.09 7.84 3.30
CA THR A 41 -11.10 7.99 2.21
C THR A 41 -9.71 7.46 2.57
N ILE A 42 -9.11 6.72 1.65
CA ILE A 42 -7.71 6.28 1.68
C ILE A 42 -6.99 6.83 0.45
N VAL A 43 -5.96 7.66 0.67
CA VAL A 43 -5.09 8.14 -0.40
C VAL A 43 -3.84 7.26 -0.43
N ARG A 44 -3.64 6.53 -1.53
CA ARG A 44 -2.48 5.68 -1.75
C ARG A 44 -1.36 6.52 -2.34
N LEU A 45 -0.20 6.51 -1.69
CA LEU A 45 1.00 7.18 -2.16
C LEU A 45 1.96 6.14 -2.74
N PRO A 46 2.69 6.45 -3.82
CA PRO A 46 3.68 5.55 -4.37
C PRO A 46 4.85 5.36 -3.39
N ASN A 47 5.70 4.39 -3.70
CA ASN A 47 6.96 4.18 -3.00
C ASN A 47 7.82 5.46 -3.04
N SER A 48 8.86 5.54 -2.22
CA SER A 48 9.85 6.62 -2.17
C SER A 48 9.34 8.00 -1.73
N VAL A 49 8.08 8.14 -1.30
CA VAL A 49 7.56 9.47 -0.87
C VAL A 49 8.25 9.99 0.39
N PHE A 50 8.49 9.14 1.38
CA PHE A 50 9.07 9.53 2.67
C PHE A 50 10.57 9.25 2.72
N GLN A 51 11.36 10.20 3.25
CA GLN A 51 12.78 10.00 3.55
C GLN A 51 12.96 8.87 4.58
N PRO A 52 13.91 7.93 4.38
CA PRO A 52 15.04 7.93 3.44
C PRO A 52 14.74 7.40 2.01
N TYR A 53 13.55 7.66 1.46
CA TYR A 53 13.03 7.17 0.18
C TYR A 53 12.73 5.67 0.29
N ALA A 54 11.92 5.34 1.29
CA ALA A 54 11.56 3.96 1.61
C ALA A 54 10.92 3.26 0.39
N SER A 55 11.27 2.00 0.20
CA SER A 55 10.69 1.13 -0.83
C SER A 55 9.26 0.71 -0.55
N VAL A 56 8.73 1.03 0.64
CA VAL A 56 7.39 0.69 1.09
C VAL A 56 6.43 1.83 0.77
N ALA A 57 5.32 1.52 0.12
CA ALA A 57 4.24 2.47 -0.12
C ALA A 57 3.56 2.88 1.20
N THR A 58 2.98 4.07 1.17
CA THR A 58 2.34 4.67 2.35
C THR A 58 0.97 5.19 1.97
N ASN A 59 0.10 5.29 2.96
CA ASN A 59 -1.30 5.60 2.77
C ASN A 59 -1.71 6.69 3.75
N LEU A 60 -2.57 7.59 3.31
CA LEU A 60 -3.21 8.59 4.14
C LEU A 60 -4.66 8.17 4.36
N LEU A 61 -5.03 7.83 5.59
CA LEU A 61 -6.38 7.40 5.94
C LEU A 61 -7.09 8.57 6.60
N PHE A 62 -8.24 8.97 6.08
CA PHE A 62 -9.07 10.04 6.60
C PHE A 62 -10.35 9.45 7.16
N PHE A 63 -10.69 9.82 8.39
CA PHE A 63 -11.83 9.23 9.09
C PHE A 63 -12.48 10.18 10.09
N THR A 64 -13.74 9.87 10.40
CA THR A 64 -14.55 10.50 11.44
C THR A 64 -14.91 9.48 12.50
N LYS A 65 -14.76 9.81 13.79
CA LYS A 65 -15.17 8.92 14.88
C LYS A 65 -16.67 9.00 15.14
N GLY A 66 -17.29 7.87 15.49
CA GLY A 66 -18.64 7.81 16.05
C GLY A 66 -19.69 7.27 15.08
N GLU A 67 -19.30 6.99 13.84
CA GLU A 67 -20.14 6.33 12.85
C GLU A 67 -19.34 5.18 12.22
N PRO A 68 -19.98 4.04 11.89
CA PRO A 68 -19.31 2.96 11.18
C PRO A 68 -19.00 3.35 9.73
N THR A 69 -18.00 2.69 9.15
CA THR A 69 -17.69 2.78 7.73
C THR A 69 -18.71 1.99 6.92
N HIS A 70 -19.29 2.63 5.90
CA HIS A 70 -20.16 1.96 4.92
C HIS A 70 -19.46 1.72 3.58
N GLU A 71 -18.66 2.70 3.16
CA GLU A 71 -17.89 2.66 1.91
C GLU A 71 -16.61 3.44 2.09
N ILE A 72 -15.57 3.01 1.40
CA ILE A 72 -14.27 3.67 1.38
C ILE A 72 -13.98 4.12 -0.04
N TRP A 73 -13.65 5.40 -0.17
CA TRP A 73 -13.08 5.90 -1.41
C TRP A 73 -11.57 5.77 -1.39
N TYR A 74 -11.02 5.21 -2.45
CA TYR A 74 -9.58 5.18 -2.68
C TYR A 74 -9.22 6.25 -3.70
N TRP A 75 -8.06 6.86 -3.51
CA TRP A 75 -7.45 7.74 -4.51
C TRP A 75 -5.97 7.41 -4.64
N GLU A 76 -5.52 7.08 -5.84
CA GLU A 76 -4.16 6.65 -6.11
C GLU A 76 -3.33 7.79 -6.72
N HIS A 77 -2.26 8.14 -6.02
CA HIS A 77 -1.32 9.16 -6.44
C HIS A 77 -0.43 8.65 -7.56
N LYS A 78 -0.60 9.22 -8.76
CA LYS A 78 0.26 8.94 -9.92
C LYS A 78 1.52 9.83 -9.86
N LEU A 79 2.66 9.23 -10.19
CA LEU A 79 3.90 9.99 -10.36
C LEU A 79 3.76 10.97 -11.54
N PRO A 80 4.46 12.13 -11.50
CA PRO A 80 4.55 13.01 -12.64
C PRO A 80 5.09 12.30 -13.90
N GLU A 81 4.66 12.76 -15.08
CA GLU A 81 5.10 12.17 -16.35
C GLU A 81 6.63 12.17 -16.46
N GLY A 82 7.19 11.01 -16.85
CA GLY A 82 8.64 10.81 -16.94
C GLY A 82 9.37 10.60 -15.61
N GLN A 83 8.67 10.57 -14.47
CA GLN A 83 9.26 10.29 -13.16
C GLN A 83 8.95 8.86 -12.71
N LYS A 84 10.01 8.09 -12.40
CA LYS A 84 9.90 6.69 -11.92
C LYS A 84 9.82 6.56 -10.40
N SER A 85 10.32 7.56 -9.66
CA SER A 85 10.33 7.58 -8.20
C SER A 85 10.58 9.00 -7.68
N TYR A 86 10.25 9.25 -6.42
CA TYR A 86 10.66 10.45 -5.70
C TYR A 86 12.08 10.30 -5.17
N SER A 87 12.78 11.43 -5.07
CA SER A 87 14.17 11.51 -4.60
C SER A 87 14.45 12.89 -4.01
N LYS A 88 15.66 13.09 -3.48
CA LYS A 88 16.08 14.39 -2.94
C LYS A 88 16.03 15.51 -3.98
N THR A 89 16.32 15.19 -5.24
CA THR A 89 16.30 16.15 -6.36
C THR A 89 14.92 16.29 -7.00
N LYS A 90 14.06 15.28 -6.85
CA LYS A 90 12.67 15.27 -7.34
C LYS A 90 11.71 14.86 -6.20
N PRO A 91 11.47 15.73 -5.21
CA PRO A 91 10.58 15.41 -4.10
C PRO A 91 9.12 15.61 -4.49
N ILE A 92 8.21 14.97 -3.76
CA ILE A 92 6.77 15.14 -3.93
C ILE A 92 6.37 16.60 -3.72
N GLN A 93 5.54 17.13 -4.62
CA GLN A 93 5.09 18.52 -4.60
C GLN A 93 3.63 18.64 -4.19
N LYS A 94 3.31 19.73 -3.48
CA LYS A 94 1.92 20.05 -3.08
C LYS A 94 0.98 20.21 -4.28
N SER A 95 1.50 20.67 -5.43
CA SER A 95 0.75 20.84 -6.67
C SER A 95 0.23 19.52 -7.24
N GLU A 96 0.91 18.41 -6.98
CA GLU A 96 0.50 17.09 -7.47
C GLU A 96 -0.81 16.61 -6.82
N PHE A 97 -1.22 17.21 -5.70
CA PHE A 97 -2.50 16.93 -5.03
C PHE A 97 -3.64 17.87 -5.46
N ALA A 98 -3.46 18.69 -6.50
CA ALA A 98 -4.49 19.62 -6.96
C ALA A 98 -5.76 18.88 -7.40
N SER A 99 -5.61 17.84 -8.23
CA SER A 99 -6.72 17.01 -8.71
C SER A 99 -7.44 16.29 -7.57
N LEU A 100 -6.70 15.77 -6.57
CA LEU A 100 -7.28 15.18 -5.37
C LEU A 100 -8.18 16.18 -4.63
N LYS A 101 -7.74 17.44 -4.49
CA LYS A 101 -8.52 18.48 -3.80
C LYS A 101 -9.79 18.86 -4.55
N GLU A 102 -9.70 18.97 -5.87
CA GLU A 102 -10.87 19.24 -6.72
C GLU A 102 -11.88 18.10 -6.66
N TRP A 103 -11.40 16.86 -6.63
CA TRP A 103 -12.22 15.66 -6.52
C TRP A 103 -12.85 15.47 -5.13
N TRP A 104 -12.22 15.93 -4.05
CA TRP A 104 -12.60 15.64 -2.66
C TRP A 104 -14.07 15.93 -2.31
N GLY A 105 -14.63 17.02 -2.87
CA GLY A 105 -16.02 17.44 -2.68
C GLY A 105 -16.99 16.99 -3.76
N LYS A 106 -16.51 16.36 -4.83
CA LYS A 106 -17.28 15.92 -6.01
C LYS A 106 -16.81 14.52 -6.41
N ARG A 107 -16.97 13.56 -5.49
CA ARG A 107 -16.41 12.22 -5.67
C ARG A 107 -17.10 11.51 -6.80
N VAL A 108 -16.32 11.18 -7.82
CA VAL A 108 -16.72 10.37 -8.97
C VAL A 108 -15.61 9.36 -9.24
N GLU A 109 -15.99 8.14 -9.60
CA GLU A 109 -15.01 7.13 -10.00
C GLU A 109 -14.29 7.55 -11.30
N ASN A 110 -13.00 7.28 -11.36
CA ASN A 110 -12.13 7.54 -12.50
C ASN A 110 -10.86 6.68 -12.39
N GLU A 111 -9.91 6.82 -13.31
CA GLU A 111 -8.68 6.03 -13.32
C GLU A 111 -7.80 6.14 -12.07
N GLN A 112 -7.97 7.17 -11.24
CA GLN A 112 -7.25 7.34 -9.99
C GLN A 112 -8.12 7.08 -8.77
N ALA A 113 -9.44 7.02 -8.92
CA ALA A 113 -10.35 6.97 -7.78
C ALA A 113 -11.45 5.93 -7.96
N TRP A 114 -11.59 5.04 -6.99
CA TRP A 114 -12.61 4.01 -6.99
C TRP A 114 -13.21 3.87 -5.59
N ARG A 115 -14.39 3.28 -5.52
CA ARG A 115 -15.10 3.07 -4.27
C ARG A 115 -15.22 1.58 -3.95
N VAL A 116 -15.09 1.25 -2.67
CA VAL A 116 -15.20 -0.12 -2.17
C VAL A 116 -16.22 -0.14 -1.02
N PRO A 117 -17.33 -0.90 -1.14
CA PRO A 117 -18.26 -1.13 -0.03
C PRO A 117 -17.58 -1.89 1.12
N VAL A 118 -17.99 -1.60 2.36
CA VAL A 118 -17.40 -2.23 3.56
C VAL A 118 -17.64 -3.74 3.58
N GLU A 119 -18.71 -4.22 2.97
CA GLU A 119 -19.05 -5.64 2.90
C GLU A 119 -17.96 -6.42 2.15
N LYS A 120 -17.48 -5.87 1.01
CA LYS A 120 -16.36 -6.47 0.26
C LYS A 120 -15.06 -6.48 1.07
N ILE A 121 -14.86 -5.48 1.92
CA ILE A 121 -13.68 -5.39 2.80
C ILE A 121 -13.79 -6.45 3.90
N ALA A 122 -14.97 -6.64 4.49
CA ALA A 122 -15.23 -7.66 5.50
C ALA A 122 -15.06 -9.09 4.93
N GLU A 123 -15.57 -9.36 3.73
CA GLU A 123 -15.41 -10.63 3.01
C GLU A 123 -13.93 -10.96 2.76
N ASN A 124 -13.09 -9.95 2.53
CA ASN A 124 -11.64 -10.10 2.33
C ASN A 124 -10.83 -9.97 3.64
N GLY A 125 -11.40 -10.40 4.77
CA GLY A 125 -10.67 -10.42 6.05
C GLY A 125 -10.25 -9.03 6.55
N TRP A 126 -11.09 -8.02 6.29
CA TRP A 126 -10.84 -6.62 6.66
C TRP A 126 -9.56 -6.04 6.06
N ASN A 127 -9.15 -6.51 4.88
CA ASN A 127 -7.97 -6.02 4.18
C ASN A 127 -8.25 -4.66 3.52
N LEU A 128 -7.44 -3.65 3.86
CA LEU A 128 -7.55 -2.29 3.32
C LEU A 128 -6.59 -2.00 2.16
N ASP A 129 -5.72 -2.96 1.78
CA ASP A 129 -4.86 -2.87 0.60
C ASP A 129 -5.64 -3.29 -0.66
N ILE A 130 -6.58 -2.45 -1.08
CA ILE A 130 -7.35 -2.68 -2.31
C ILE A 130 -6.64 -2.01 -3.48
N LYS A 131 -6.25 -2.77 -4.50
CA LYS A 131 -5.56 -2.25 -5.70
C LYS A 131 -6.51 -1.47 -6.60
N ASN A 132 -5.93 -0.57 -7.39
CA ASN A 132 -6.66 0.21 -8.38
C ASN A 132 -7.15 -0.70 -9.53
N PRO A 133 -8.47 -0.84 -9.76
CA PRO A 133 -8.99 -1.72 -10.80
C PRO A 133 -8.75 -1.21 -12.22
N PHE A 134 -8.37 0.06 -12.38
CA PHE A 134 -8.12 0.69 -13.69
C PHE A 134 -6.67 0.56 -14.16
N VAL A 135 -5.75 0.15 -13.28
CA VAL A 135 -4.36 -0.09 -13.64
C VAL A 135 -4.22 -1.56 -14.03
N LYS A 136 -3.93 -1.81 -15.32
CA LYS A 136 -3.47 -3.12 -15.77
C LYS A 136 -2.02 -3.26 -15.31
N GLU A 137 -1.79 -3.86 -14.14
CA GLU A 137 -0.45 -4.38 -13.86
C GLU A 137 -0.17 -5.49 -14.90
N GLU A 138 0.94 -5.39 -15.62
CA GLU A 138 1.56 -6.57 -16.23
C GLU A 138 1.99 -7.46 -15.07
N GLU A 139 1.05 -8.26 -14.57
CA GLU A 139 1.31 -9.29 -13.59
C GLU A 139 2.27 -10.26 -14.28
N VAL A 140 3.56 -10.18 -13.97
CA VAL A 140 4.50 -11.22 -14.34
C VAL A 140 4.18 -12.41 -13.44
N THR A 141 3.10 -13.12 -13.75
CA THR A 141 2.70 -14.35 -13.08
C THR A 141 3.75 -15.40 -13.42
N HIS A 142 4.64 -15.67 -12.48
CA HIS A 142 5.47 -16.86 -12.55
C HIS A 142 4.65 -18.04 -12.05
N THR A 143 4.60 -19.12 -12.82
CA THR A 143 4.04 -20.37 -12.35
C THR A 143 4.86 -20.90 -11.17
N THR A 144 4.26 -21.70 -10.28
CA THR A 144 4.99 -22.35 -9.18
C THR A 144 6.19 -23.14 -9.70
N ALA A 145 6.07 -23.76 -10.87
CA ALA A 145 7.17 -24.46 -11.53
C ALA A 145 8.31 -23.51 -11.94
N GLU A 146 8.01 -22.37 -12.56
CA GLU A 146 9.01 -21.35 -12.91
C GLU A 146 9.72 -20.78 -11.67
N LEU A 147 8.98 -20.57 -10.58
CA LEU A 147 9.56 -20.11 -9.32
C LEU A 147 10.49 -21.16 -8.71
N LEU A 148 10.10 -22.43 -8.73
CA LEU A 148 10.93 -23.55 -8.27
C LEU A 148 12.19 -23.70 -9.11
N ASP A 149 12.09 -23.56 -10.43
CA ASP A 149 13.23 -23.61 -11.34
C ASP A 149 14.19 -22.45 -11.06
N LYS A 150 13.69 -21.22 -10.98
CA LYS A 150 14.50 -20.04 -10.62
C LYS A 150 15.18 -20.22 -9.26
N LEU A 151 14.46 -20.76 -8.28
CA LEU A 151 15.01 -21.02 -6.95
C LEU A 151 16.12 -22.08 -7.01
N SER A 152 15.90 -23.17 -7.76
CA SER A 152 16.88 -24.24 -7.93
C SER A 152 18.17 -23.75 -8.61
N VAL A 153 18.05 -22.90 -9.63
CA VAL A 153 19.18 -22.28 -10.33
C VAL A 153 19.96 -21.36 -9.38
N SER A 154 19.25 -20.58 -8.56
CA SER A 154 19.86 -19.73 -7.55
C SER A 154 20.65 -20.54 -6.51
N PHE A 155 20.11 -21.67 -6.05
CA PHE A 155 20.81 -22.56 -5.11
C PHE A 155 22.06 -23.20 -5.73
N LYS A 156 21.97 -23.72 -6.97
CA LYS A 156 23.14 -24.27 -7.67
C LYS A 156 24.27 -23.25 -7.78
N LYS A 157 23.93 -22.02 -8.17
CA LYS A 157 24.92 -20.94 -8.26
C LYS A 157 25.55 -20.61 -6.90
N SER A 158 24.77 -20.69 -5.82
CA SER A 158 25.27 -20.50 -4.46
C SER A 158 26.23 -21.63 -4.06
N ASP A 159 25.90 -22.87 -4.37
CA ASP A 159 26.75 -24.03 -4.09
C ASP A 159 28.07 -23.99 -4.88
N GLU A 160 28.03 -23.58 -6.14
CA GLU A 160 29.22 -23.36 -6.98
C GLU A 160 30.16 -22.31 -6.36
N LEU A 161 29.62 -21.15 -5.96
CA LEU A 161 30.39 -20.10 -5.30
C LEU A 161 30.98 -20.55 -3.95
N ILE A 162 30.23 -21.34 -3.18
CA ILE A 162 30.73 -21.91 -1.91
C ILE A 162 31.87 -22.90 -2.19
N ALA A 163 31.77 -23.72 -3.23
CA ALA A 163 32.82 -24.65 -3.61
C ALA A 163 34.10 -23.92 -4.05
N GLU A 164 33.97 -22.85 -4.84
CA GLU A 164 35.09 -21.98 -5.20
C GLU A 164 35.78 -21.38 -3.96
N LEU A 165 35.02 -20.85 -3.01
CA LEU A 165 35.56 -20.30 -1.76
C LEU A 165 36.28 -21.36 -0.91
N ARG A 166 35.73 -22.58 -0.82
CA ARG A 166 36.35 -23.70 -0.10
C ARG A 166 37.67 -24.13 -0.74
N ASN A 167 37.69 -24.22 -2.07
CA ASN A 167 38.91 -24.56 -2.81
C ASN A 167 39.99 -23.48 -2.67
N GLY A 168 39.60 -22.21 -2.65
CA GLY A 168 40.50 -21.08 -2.41
C GLY A 168 41.08 -21.04 -0.97
N LEU A 169 40.35 -21.55 0.03
CA LEU A 169 40.84 -21.67 1.41
C LEU A 169 41.75 -22.89 1.62
N ALA A 170 41.52 -23.98 0.88
CA ALA A 170 42.35 -25.19 0.93
C ALA A 170 43.68 -25.07 0.17
N GLY A 171 43.84 -24.04 -0.66
CA GLY A 171 45.06 -23.73 -1.41
C GLY A 171 46.06 -22.80 -0.72
N LYS A 172 45.94 -22.61 0.61
CA LYS A 172 46.91 -21.90 1.45
C LYS A 172 47.56 -22.84 2.47
#